data_AF-A0AA90Q303-F1
#
_entry.id   AF-A0AA90Q303-F1
#
_cell.length_a   1.000
_cell.length_b   1.000
_cell.length_c   1.000
_cell.angle_alpha   90.00
_cell.angle_beta   90.00
_cell.angle_gamma   90.00
#
_symmetry.space_group_name_H-M   'P 1'
#
loop_
_entity.id
_entity.type
_entity.pdbx_description
1 polymer ?
#
loop_
_entity_poly.entity_id
_entity_poly.type
_entity_poly.pdbx_seq_one_letter_code
_entity_poly.pdbx_strand_id
1 'polypeptide(L)'
;NVGARFSFGKKVSDLEKQITEGKNKQSNKQQTKDSQEAQQKAKLLEEKKTIKLDTKGAKVGCQGCLPEAGLYLQVAVLGKKDSSAIKEISKHSYRAYEFELIGKDKKKEKVTRYLIGPFKNLHEVYENKNLADSIVQDIDKNKKSYAIMYEVK
;
A
#
# COMPACT_ATOMS: atom_id res chain seq x y z
N ASN A 1 57.65 60.04 -21.02
CA ASN A 1 56.79 58.82 -21.08
C ASN A 1 56.24 58.52 -19.69
N VAL A 2 55.05 59.06 -19.41
CA VAL A 2 54.28 58.81 -18.19
C VAL A 2 53.31 57.68 -18.52
N GLY A 3 53.55 56.48 -18.01
CA GLY A 3 52.66 55.34 -18.14
C GLY A 3 51.73 55.23 -16.94
N ALA A 4 50.43 55.38 -17.16
CA ALA A 4 49.39 55.20 -16.15
C ALA A 4 49.03 53.72 -15.95
N ARG A 5 48.80 53.38 -14.67
CA ARG A 5 47.84 52.45 -13.98
C ARG A 5 46.99 51.52 -14.88
N PHE A 6 46.56 50.32 -14.47
CA PHE A 6 45.65 50.01 -13.35
C PHE A 6 45.72 48.50 -12.96
N SER A 7 45.72 48.20 -11.66
CA SER A 7 45.34 46.89 -11.13
C SER A 7 43.82 46.79 -11.06
N PHE A 8 43.23 45.86 -11.81
CA PHE A 8 41.84 45.46 -11.62
C PHE A 8 41.77 44.30 -10.63
N GLY A 9 41.49 44.62 -9.37
CA GLY A 9 40.84 43.69 -8.45
C GLY A 9 39.48 43.32 -9.04
N LYS A 10 39.37 42.10 -9.57
CA LYS A 10 38.13 41.60 -10.17
C LYS A 10 37.16 41.29 -9.03
N LYS A 11 36.13 42.15 -8.90
CA LYS A 11 34.91 41.86 -8.15
C LYS A 11 34.29 40.60 -8.75
N VAL A 12 34.43 39.47 -8.07
CA VAL A 12 33.68 38.26 -8.40
C VAL A 12 32.29 38.45 -7.80
N SER A 13 31.29 38.44 -8.67
CA SER A 13 29.89 38.72 -8.35
C SER A 13 29.36 37.70 -7.35
N ASP A 14 28.58 38.16 -6.36
CA ASP A 14 27.84 37.32 -5.39
C ASP A 14 26.93 36.26 -6.05
N LEU A 15 26.73 36.36 -7.36
CA LEU A 15 26.03 35.36 -8.18
C LEU A 15 26.79 34.02 -8.31
N GLU A 16 28.13 34.02 -8.36
CA GLU A 16 28.90 32.79 -8.55
C GLU A 16 29.02 31.96 -7.26
N LYS A 17 28.87 32.57 -6.08
CA LYS A 17 28.83 31.83 -4.81
C LYS A 17 27.52 31.06 -4.61
N GLN A 18 26.40 31.54 -5.17
CA GLN A 18 25.11 30.86 -5.03
C GLN A 18 24.94 29.63 -5.94
N ILE A 19 25.64 29.59 -7.08
CA ILE A 19 25.51 28.47 -8.04
C ILE A 19 26.21 27.21 -7.51
N THR A 20 27.28 27.35 -6.73
CA THR A 20 28.02 26.21 -6.17
C THR A 20 27.38 25.64 -4.90
N GLU A 21 26.63 26.45 -4.14
CA GLU A 21 25.91 25.97 -2.94
C GLU A 21 24.49 25.44 -3.25
N GLY A 22 23.87 25.85 -4.36
CA GLY A 22 22.53 25.39 -4.78
C GLY A 22 22.48 23.94 -5.30
N LYS A 23 23.60 23.38 -5.76
CA LYS A 23 23.64 22.00 -6.30
C LYS A 23 23.74 20.90 -5.23
N ASN A 24 23.85 21.27 -3.95
CA ASN A 24 24.11 20.31 -2.87
C ASN A 24 22.90 19.89 -2.02
N LYS A 25 21.64 20.21 -2.41
CA LYS A 25 20.46 19.88 -1.57
C LYS A 25 19.28 19.16 -2.20
N GLN A 26 19.24 18.91 -3.51
CA GLN A 26 18.09 18.22 -4.14
C GLN A 26 18.33 16.75 -4.52
N SER A 27 19.57 16.29 -4.69
CA SER A 27 19.81 14.91 -5.14
C SER A 27 19.75 13.83 -4.04
N ASN A 28 19.78 14.21 -2.75
CA ASN A 28 19.90 13.22 -1.65
C ASN A 28 18.56 12.85 -0.97
N LYS A 29 17.44 13.45 -1.41
CA LYS A 29 16.08 13.12 -0.92
C LYS A 29 15.31 12.11 -1.79
N GLN A 30 15.80 11.83 -3.00
CA GLN A 30 15.15 10.90 -3.93
C GLN A 30 15.70 9.46 -3.79
N GLN A 31 17.03 9.30 -3.62
CA GLN A 31 17.63 7.97 -3.47
C GLN A 31 17.23 7.21 -2.18
N THR A 32 16.80 7.91 -1.14
CA THR A 32 16.31 7.28 0.10
C THR A 32 14.87 6.77 -0.01
N LYS A 33 14.02 7.38 -0.84
CA LYS A 33 12.63 6.92 -1.03
C LYS A 33 12.56 5.65 -1.87
N ASP A 34 13.30 5.56 -2.97
CA ASP A 34 13.28 4.39 -3.84
C ASP A 34 13.79 3.11 -3.13
N SER A 35 14.79 3.24 -2.27
CA SER A 35 15.35 2.11 -1.52
C SER A 35 14.42 1.63 -0.39
N GLN A 36 13.73 2.54 0.29
CA GLN A 36 12.71 2.19 1.30
C GLN A 36 11.46 1.58 0.65
N GLU A 37 11.02 2.12 -0.48
CA GLU A 37 9.87 1.61 -1.22
C GLU A 37 10.14 0.21 -1.78
N ALA A 38 11.35 -0.06 -2.28
CA ALA A 38 11.77 -1.39 -2.73
C ALA A 38 11.80 -2.41 -1.57
N GLN A 39 12.32 -2.03 -0.39
CA GLN A 39 12.34 -2.90 0.79
C GLN A 39 10.93 -3.21 1.32
N GLN A 40 10.01 -2.24 1.29
CA GLN A 40 8.63 -2.44 1.70
C GLN A 40 7.84 -3.30 0.69
N LYS A 41 8.08 -3.10 -0.61
CA LYS A 41 7.55 -3.97 -1.67
C LYS A 41 8.01 -5.41 -1.49
N ALA A 42 9.29 -5.63 -1.16
CA ALA A 42 9.83 -6.97 -0.88
C ALA A 42 9.14 -7.63 0.33
N LYS A 43 8.93 -6.90 1.43
CA LYS A 43 8.19 -7.42 2.59
C LYS A 43 6.73 -7.78 2.28
N LEU A 44 6.05 -6.94 1.49
CA LEU A 44 4.68 -7.23 1.01
C LEU A 44 4.61 -8.51 0.17
N LEU A 45 5.65 -8.76 -0.64
CA LEU A 45 5.78 -9.98 -1.44
C LEU A 45 6.03 -11.22 -0.56
N GLU A 46 6.78 -11.11 0.53
CA GLU A 46 6.98 -12.21 1.49
C GLU A 46 5.69 -12.58 2.24
N GLU A 47 4.85 -11.59 2.56
CA GLU A 47 3.57 -11.81 3.27
C GLU A 47 2.41 -12.17 2.34
N LYS A 48 2.68 -12.29 1.03
CA LYS A 48 1.69 -12.66 0.01
C LYS A 48 1.11 -14.04 0.29
N LYS A 49 -0.22 -14.11 0.36
CA LYS A 49 -0.94 -15.38 0.38
C LYS A 49 -1.64 -15.63 -0.94
N THR A 50 -1.56 -16.86 -1.44
CA THR A 50 -2.28 -17.25 -2.67
C THR A 50 -3.51 -18.06 -2.28
N ILE A 51 -4.66 -17.75 -2.89
CA ILE A 51 -5.88 -18.54 -2.76
C ILE A 51 -6.28 -19.01 -4.15
N LYS A 52 -6.55 -20.31 -4.26
CA LYS A 52 -7.21 -20.88 -5.43
C LYS A 52 -8.70 -20.90 -5.14
N LEU A 53 -9.47 -20.06 -5.82
CA LEU A 53 -10.93 -20.01 -5.67
C LEU A 53 -11.56 -20.44 -7.00
N ASP A 54 -12.57 -21.30 -6.93
CA ASP A 54 -13.37 -21.58 -8.12
C ASP A 54 -14.19 -20.33 -8.44
N THR A 55 -13.71 -19.54 -9.40
CA THR A 55 -14.32 -18.27 -9.81
C THR A 55 -15.52 -18.47 -10.74
N LYS A 56 -15.96 -19.72 -10.97
CA LYS A 56 -17.19 -20.04 -11.71
C LYS A 56 -18.41 -19.44 -11.01
N GLY A 57 -18.82 -18.25 -11.45
CA GLY A 57 -19.94 -17.49 -10.89
C GLY A 57 -19.55 -16.19 -10.19
N ALA A 58 -18.26 -15.82 -10.18
CA ALA A 58 -17.85 -14.48 -9.76
C ALA A 58 -18.47 -13.43 -10.71
N LYS A 59 -19.16 -12.45 -10.15
CA LYS A 59 -19.74 -11.34 -10.90
C LYS A 59 -18.76 -10.17 -10.90
N VAL A 60 -18.35 -9.75 -12.09
CA VAL A 60 -17.45 -8.60 -12.27
C VAL A 60 -18.05 -7.35 -11.64
N GLY A 61 -17.23 -6.63 -10.86
CA GLY A 61 -17.62 -5.35 -10.26
C GLY A 61 -18.65 -5.42 -9.13
N CYS A 62 -19.10 -6.62 -8.71
CA CYS A 62 -20.10 -6.73 -7.65
C CYS A 62 -19.50 -6.54 -6.24
N GLN A 63 -20.10 -5.66 -5.43
CA GLN A 63 -19.72 -5.51 -4.02
C GLN A 63 -20.19 -6.71 -3.19
N GLY A 64 -19.26 -7.30 -2.42
CA GLY A 64 -19.56 -8.44 -1.55
C GLY A 64 -19.80 -9.78 -2.28
N CYS A 65 -19.60 -9.83 -3.60
CA CYS A 65 -19.56 -11.08 -4.36
C CYS A 65 -18.20 -11.80 -4.22
N LEU A 66 -18.16 -13.05 -4.69
CA LEU A 66 -16.94 -13.82 -4.85
C LEU A 66 -15.84 -13.00 -5.56
N PRO A 67 -14.59 -13.05 -5.06
CA PRO A 67 -13.50 -12.35 -5.70
C PRO A 67 -13.15 -13.00 -7.04
N GLU A 68 -12.75 -12.15 -7.98
CA GLU A 68 -12.25 -12.54 -9.29
C GLU A 68 -10.73 -12.77 -9.21
N ALA A 69 -10.12 -13.37 -10.23
CA ALA A 69 -8.67 -13.49 -10.29
C ALA A 69 -8.00 -12.10 -10.24
N GLY A 70 -7.02 -11.92 -9.35
CA GLY A 70 -6.39 -10.62 -9.14
C GLY A 70 -5.71 -10.44 -7.79
N LEU A 71 -5.22 -9.23 -7.55
CA LEU A 71 -4.57 -8.84 -6.30
C LEU A 71 -5.55 -8.12 -5.38
N TYR A 72 -5.50 -8.44 -4.10
CA TYR A 72 -6.40 -7.91 -3.08
C TYR A 72 -5.68 -7.66 -1.76
N LEU A 73 -6.30 -6.84 -0.91
CA LEU A 73 -5.90 -6.64 0.48
C LEU A 73 -7.00 -7.15 1.39
N GLN A 74 -6.69 -8.13 2.24
CA GLN A 74 -7.62 -8.62 3.24
C GLN A 74 -7.72 -7.62 4.39
N VAL A 75 -8.95 -7.17 4.66
CA VAL A 75 -9.22 -6.20 5.72
C VAL A 75 -9.98 -6.76 6.89
N ALA A 76 -10.71 -7.87 6.71
CA ALA A 76 -11.41 -8.53 7.81
C ALA A 76 -11.67 -10.01 7.53
N VAL A 77 -11.74 -10.79 8.60
CA VAL A 77 -12.29 -12.16 8.62
C VAL A 77 -13.28 -12.23 9.76
N LEU A 78 -14.57 -12.32 9.45
CA LEU A 78 -15.63 -12.22 10.45
C LEU A 78 -16.41 -13.53 10.51
N GLY A 79 -16.54 -14.11 11.71
CA GLY A 79 -17.43 -15.26 11.95
C GLY A 79 -18.88 -14.88 12.21
N LYS A 80 -19.14 -13.62 12.56
CA LYS A 80 -20.48 -13.06 12.74
C LYS A 80 -20.58 -11.77 11.93
N LYS A 81 -21.78 -11.49 11.42
CA LYS A 81 -22.03 -10.29 10.63
C LYS A 81 -21.94 -9.04 11.53
N ASP A 82 -20.79 -8.38 11.53
CA ASP A 82 -20.59 -7.10 12.21
C ASP A 82 -20.98 -5.96 11.27
N SER A 83 -22.11 -5.31 11.57
CA SER A 83 -22.63 -4.19 10.76
C SER A 83 -21.70 -2.99 10.73
N SER A 84 -20.91 -2.74 11.78
CA SER A 84 -20.00 -1.60 11.86
C SER A 84 -18.81 -1.82 10.94
N ALA A 85 -18.21 -3.01 11.01
CA ALA A 85 -17.11 -3.40 10.12
C ALA A 85 -17.54 -3.40 8.66
N ILE A 86 -18.70 -3.97 8.35
CA ILE A 86 -19.23 -4.01 6.98
C ILE A 86 -19.49 -2.60 6.44
N LYS A 87 -20.02 -1.69 7.27
CA LYS A 87 -20.22 -0.29 6.87
C LYS A 87 -18.92 0.38 6.48
N GLU A 88 -17.84 0.16 7.23
CA GLU A 88 -16.53 0.72 6.91
C GLU A 88 -15.97 0.14 5.61
N ILE A 89 -16.03 -1.19 5.45
CA ILE A 89 -15.56 -1.89 4.25
C ILE A 89 -16.34 -1.47 3.00
N SER A 90 -17.66 -1.26 3.13
CA SER A 90 -18.56 -0.94 2.01
C SER A 90 -18.30 0.43 1.37
N LYS A 91 -17.51 1.30 2.03
CA LYS A 91 -17.02 2.56 1.44
C LYS A 91 -16.03 2.33 0.31
N HIS A 92 -15.49 1.12 0.18
CA HIS A 92 -14.48 0.74 -0.80
C HIS A 92 -15.00 -0.37 -1.73
N SER A 93 -14.34 -0.55 -2.88
CA SER A 93 -14.61 -1.72 -3.71
C SER A 93 -14.12 -2.97 -3.00
N TYR A 94 -15.06 -3.78 -2.53
CA TYR A 94 -14.74 -5.00 -1.81
C TYR A 94 -15.39 -6.25 -2.43
N ARG A 95 -14.75 -7.38 -2.16
CA ARG A 95 -15.22 -8.74 -2.45
C ARG A 95 -15.29 -9.51 -1.14
N ALA A 96 -16.21 -10.46 -1.07
CA ALA A 96 -16.37 -11.28 0.11
C ALA A 96 -16.67 -12.73 -0.29
N TYR A 97 -16.16 -13.66 0.48
CA TYR A 97 -16.49 -15.06 0.31
C TYR A 97 -16.45 -15.79 1.65
N GLU A 98 -17.29 -16.81 1.77
CA GLU A 98 -17.39 -17.65 2.96
C GLU A 98 -16.47 -18.85 2.85
N PHE A 99 -15.85 -19.23 3.96
CA PHE A 99 -15.04 -20.43 4.08
C PHE A 99 -15.15 -20.99 5.49
N GLU A 100 -14.84 -22.28 5.66
CA GLU A 100 -14.84 -22.93 6.97
C GLU A 100 -13.45 -22.85 7.60
N LEU A 101 -13.38 -22.36 8.83
CA LEU A 101 -12.20 -22.50 9.68
C LEU A 101 -12.42 -23.62 10.69
N ILE A 102 -11.37 -24.41 10.92
CA ILE A 102 -11.37 -25.41 12.00
C ILE A 102 -10.84 -24.70 13.25
N GLY A 103 -11.73 -24.47 14.22
CA GLY A 103 -11.37 -23.92 15.52
C GLY A 103 -10.53 -24.90 16.34
N LYS A 104 -9.96 -24.41 17.45
CA LYS A 104 -9.14 -25.24 18.38
C LYS A 104 -9.92 -26.44 18.92
N ASP A 105 -11.24 -26.32 19.03
CA ASP A 105 -12.15 -27.37 19.50
C ASP A 105 -12.56 -28.37 18.39
N LYS A 106 -11.88 -28.35 17.23
CA LYS A 106 -12.22 -29.12 16.01
C LYS A 106 -13.60 -28.82 15.43
N LYS A 107 -14.29 -27.80 15.94
CA LYS A 107 -15.55 -27.31 15.38
C LYS A 107 -15.27 -26.50 14.13
N LYS A 108 -16.10 -26.71 13.11
CA LYS A 108 -16.10 -25.92 11.88
C LYS A 108 -16.91 -24.66 12.11
N GLU A 109 -16.28 -23.51 11.94
CA GLU A 109 -16.96 -22.22 11.96
C GLU A 109 -16.97 -21.63 10.56
N LYS A 110 -18.15 -21.23 10.09
CA LYS A 110 -18.29 -20.47 8.86
C LYS A 110 -17.84 -19.04 9.13
N VAL A 111 -16.87 -18.59 8.36
CA VAL A 111 -16.35 -17.23 8.43
C VAL A 111 -16.38 -16.58 7.05
N THR A 112 -16.61 -15.29 7.01
CA THR A 112 -16.56 -14.50 5.79
C THR A 112 -15.25 -13.72 5.74
N ARG A 113 -14.49 -13.88 4.65
CA ARG A 113 -13.33 -13.04 4.36
C ARG A 113 -13.76 -11.83 3.55
N TYR A 114 -13.25 -10.66 3.90
CA TYR A 114 -13.46 -9.41 3.18
C TYR A 114 -12.15 -8.92 2.58
N LEU A 115 -12.18 -8.63 1.29
CA LEU A 115 -11.04 -8.27 0.46
C LEU A 115 -11.32 -6.94 -0.25
N ILE A 116 -10.40 -5.98 -0.18
CA ILE A 116 -10.44 -4.75 -0.98
C ILE A 116 -9.70 -4.99 -2.31
N GLY A 117 -10.29 -4.56 -3.42
CA GLY A 117 -9.75 -4.72 -4.77
C GLY A 117 -10.86 -5.03 -5.82
N PRO A 118 -10.50 -5.61 -6.98
CA PRO A 118 -9.15 -6.05 -7.39
C PRO A 118 -8.21 -4.88 -7.75
N PHE A 119 -6.93 -5.04 -7.46
CA PHE A 119 -5.85 -4.14 -7.89
C PHE A 119 -5.17 -4.67 -9.16
N LYS A 120 -4.80 -3.77 -10.07
CA LYS A 120 -4.20 -4.09 -11.38
C LYS A 120 -2.76 -4.58 -11.26
N ASN A 121 -2.02 -4.06 -10.30
CA ASN A 121 -0.60 -4.35 -10.12
C ASN A 121 -0.16 -4.17 -8.65
N LEU A 122 1.05 -4.62 -8.34
CA LEU A 122 1.62 -4.52 -6.99
C LEU A 122 1.84 -3.06 -6.53
N HIS A 123 2.00 -2.12 -7.46
CA HIS A 123 2.16 -0.72 -7.12
C HIS A 123 0.87 -0.14 -6.54
N GLU A 124 -0.27 -0.42 -7.17
CA GLU A 124 -1.59 -0.01 -6.67
C GLU A 124 -1.90 -0.65 -5.31
N VAL A 125 -1.48 -1.90 -5.09
CA VAL A 125 -1.57 -2.55 -3.76
C VAL A 125 -0.77 -1.77 -2.72
N TYR A 126 0.45 -1.36 -3.06
CA TYR A 126 1.32 -0.60 -2.15
C TYR A 126 0.72 0.77 -1.80
N GLU A 127 0.22 1.51 -2.80
CA GLU A 127 -0.42 2.81 -2.59
C GLU A 127 -1.65 2.72 -1.67
N ASN A 128 -2.41 1.61 -1.78
CA ASN A 128 -3.61 1.37 -0.98
C ASN A 128 -3.33 0.62 0.34
N LYS A 129 -2.08 0.21 0.61
CA LYS A 129 -1.75 -0.59 1.79
C LYS A 129 -2.04 0.14 3.10
N ASN A 130 -1.63 1.40 3.20
CA ASN A 130 -1.86 2.22 4.41
C ASN A 130 -3.36 2.42 4.71
N LEU A 131 -4.15 2.59 3.65
CA LEU A 131 -5.60 2.71 3.76
C LEU A 131 -6.21 1.39 4.26
N ALA A 132 -5.82 0.27 3.66
CA ALA A 132 -6.29 -1.05 4.09
C ALA A 132 -5.89 -1.35 5.54
N ASP A 133 -4.67 -0.99 5.94
CA ASP A 133 -4.17 -1.13 7.32
C ASP A 133 -5.01 -0.32 8.30
N SER A 134 -5.34 0.93 7.97
CA SER A 134 -6.24 1.75 8.80
C SER A 134 -7.59 1.07 9.01
N ILE A 135 -8.18 0.50 7.95
CA ILE A 135 -9.45 -0.21 8.06
C ILE A 135 -9.34 -1.41 9.01
N VAL A 136 -8.26 -2.19 8.91
CA VAL A 136 -8.06 -3.34 9.82
C VAL A 136 -7.90 -2.86 11.25
N GLN A 137 -7.13 -1.78 11.48
CA GLN A 137 -6.92 -1.22 12.81
C GLN A 137 -8.22 -0.74 13.45
N ASP A 138 -9.12 -0.15 12.66
CA ASP A 138 -10.42 0.32 13.11
C ASP A 138 -11.37 -0.86 13.41
N ILE A 139 -11.39 -1.89 12.56
CA ILE A 139 -12.22 -3.10 12.74
C ILE A 139 -11.76 -3.90 13.95
N ASP A 140 -10.46 -4.19 14.05
CA ASP A 140 -9.88 -4.98 15.14
C ASP A 140 -9.72 -4.17 16.44
N LYS A 141 -9.92 -2.85 16.39
CA LYS A 141 -9.62 -1.90 17.48
C LYS A 141 -8.18 -2.04 17.99
N ASN A 142 -7.26 -2.33 17.08
CA ASN A 142 -5.86 -2.59 17.39
C ASN A 142 -4.94 -1.89 16.39
N LYS A 143 -4.18 -0.88 16.87
CA LYS A 143 -3.24 -0.09 16.05
C LYS A 143 -2.08 -0.89 15.45
N LYS A 144 -1.84 -2.12 15.92
CA LYS A 144 -0.81 -3.01 15.38
C LYS A 144 -1.34 -3.96 14.31
N SER A 145 -2.66 -4.00 14.08
CA SER A 145 -3.25 -4.81 13.02
C SER A 145 -2.90 -4.24 11.64
N TYR A 146 -2.85 -5.12 10.65
CA TYR A 146 -2.48 -4.80 9.28
C TYR A 146 -3.21 -5.71 8.29
N ALA A 147 -3.46 -5.17 7.10
CA ALA A 147 -4.01 -5.88 5.97
C ALA A 147 -2.98 -6.82 5.34
N ILE A 148 -3.44 -7.99 4.92
CA ILE A 148 -2.59 -9.02 4.28
C ILE A 148 -2.86 -9.03 2.78
N MET A 149 -1.81 -9.07 1.97
CA MET A 149 -1.93 -9.16 0.52
C MET A 149 -2.33 -10.57 0.09
N TYR A 150 -3.35 -10.65 -0.76
CA TYR A 150 -3.83 -11.89 -1.36
C TYR A 150 -3.78 -11.83 -2.88
N GLU A 151 -3.34 -12.93 -3.48
CA GLU A 151 -3.52 -13.19 -4.90
C GLU A 151 -4.57 -14.29 -5.07
N VAL A 152 -5.63 -13.97 -5.78
CA VAL A 152 -6.70 -14.91 -6.16
C VAL A 152 -6.37 -15.45 -7.55
N LYS A 153 -6.29 -16.78 -7.66
CA LYS A 153 -6.08 -17.52 -8.90
C LYS A 153 -7.23 -18.48 -9.17
#